data_AF-A0AAD9TXT2-F1
#
_entry.id   AF-A0AAD9TXT2-F1
#
_cell.length_a   1.000
_cell.length_b   1.000
_cell.length_c   1.000
_cell.angle_alpha   90.00
_cell.angle_beta   90.00
_cell.angle_gamma   90.00
#
_symmetry.space_group_name_H-M   'P 1'
#
loop_
_entity.id
_entity.type
_entity.pdbx_description
1 polymer ?
#
loop_
_entity_poly.entity_id
_entity_poly.type
_entity_poly.pdbx_seq_one_letter_code
_entity_poly.pdbx_strand_id
1 'polypeptide(L)'
;MIKNMSHVSIGKYVPELAELIHEKNKDPSLYIPLKGILLGNAETSTSEDWSGMVDYAWSHAVVSDETHKIITNNCDFNSNDPWSNDACSDTVASIPQFASVTLALNWNDNPTQVMMKQSSKMMPRIMGGFDPCLDDYAKTFYNRLDVQKALHVSDGIKLRNWSICNGDTDGRVSVLSTRYSLNALGLPITKSRRPWHHEKQVSGWYQEYAGLTFATFRGDGHAK
;
A
#
# COMPACT_ATOMS: atom_id res chain seq x y z
N MET A 1 -12.89 6.84 -20.34
CA MET A 1 -12.99 6.69 -18.87
C MET A 1 -11.73 5.99 -18.41
N ILE A 2 -10.76 6.73 -17.88
CA ILE A 2 -9.65 6.14 -17.12
C ILE A 2 -10.05 6.38 -15.66
N LYS A 3 -10.44 5.32 -14.96
CA LYS A 3 -10.61 5.41 -13.50
C LYS A 3 -9.20 5.58 -12.92
N ASN A 4 -9.00 6.57 -12.06
CA ASN A 4 -7.76 6.75 -11.31
C ASN A 4 -7.52 5.45 -10.50
N MET A 5 -6.53 4.66 -10.88
CA MET A 5 -6.12 3.44 -10.17
C MET A 5 -4.90 3.78 -9.32
N SER A 6 -4.97 3.53 -8.01
CA SER A 6 -3.82 3.59 -7.11
C SER A 6 -3.09 2.25 -7.06
N HIS A 7 -1.77 2.28 -6.81
CA HIS A 7 -0.91 1.09 -6.68
C HIS A 7 -1.39 0.13 -5.57
N VAL A 8 -1.90 0.70 -4.47
CA VAL A 8 -2.57 0.00 -3.35
C VAL A 8 -3.64 -0.99 -3.83
N SER A 9 -4.45 -0.56 -4.82
CA SER A 9 -5.64 -1.26 -5.30
C SER A 9 -5.33 -2.49 -6.17
N ILE A 10 -4.04 -2.74 -6.47
CA ILE A 10 -3.58 -3.92 -7.22
C ILE A 10 -4.03 -5.24 -6.56
N GLY A 11 -4.21 -5.24 -5.23
CA GLY A 11 -4.68 -6.42 -4.49
C GLY A 11 -6.13 -6.80 -4.76
N LYS A 12 -6.93 -5.91 -5.38
CA LYS A 12 -8.27 -6.22 -5.89
C LYS A 12 -8.24 -6.52 -7.39
N TYR A 13 -7.55 -5.67 -8.16
CA TYR A 13 -7.55 -5.77 -9.62
C TYR A 13 -6.84 -7.01 -10.19
N VAL A 14 -5.69 -7.38 -9.64
CA VAL A 14 -4.91 -8.50 -10.19
C VAL A 14 -5.62 -9.84 -9.98
N PRO A 15 -6.21 -10.13 -8.80
CA PRO A 15 -7.07 -11.30 -8.65
C PRO A 15 -8.29 -11.29 -9.58
N GLU A 16 -9.01 -10.17 -9.69
CA GLU A 16 -10.17 -10.03 -10.60
C GLU A 16 -9.79 -10.28 -12.06
N LEU A 17 -8.64 -9.75 -12.50
CA LEU A 17 -8.14 -9.97 -13.86
C LEU A 17 -7.70 -11.42 -14.07
N ALA A 18 -7.04 -12.04 -13.07
CA ALA A 18 -6.63 -13.44 -13.15
C ALA A 18 -7.83 -14.38 -13.26
N GLU A 19 -8.91 -14.08 -12.51
CA GLU A 19 -10.19 -14.77 -12.63
C GLU A 19 -10.78 -14.60 -14.04
N LEU A 20 -10.83 -13.38 -14.56
CA LEU A 20 -11.34 -13.11 -15.91
C LEU A 20 -10.54 -13.87 -16.98
N ILE A 21 -9.20 -13.88 -16.89
CA ILE A 21 -8.34 -14.65 -17.80
C ILE A 21 -8.67 -16.14 -17.70
N HIS A 22 -8.80 -16.67 -16.49
CA HIS A 22 -9.15 -18.07 -16.27
C HIS A 22 -10.50 -18.42 -16.91
N GLU A 23 -11.51 -17.56 -16.78
CA GLU A 23 -12.81 -17.76 -17.41
C GLU A 23 -12.75 -17.67 -18.94
N LYS A 24 -12.02 -16.70 -19.49
CA LYS A 24 -11.92 -16.49 -20.94
C LYS A 24 -11.06 -17.52 -21.65
N ASN A 25 -10.16 -18.20 -20.94
CA ASN A 25 -9.40 -19.33 -21.47
C ASN A 25 -10.26 -20.53 -21.88
N LYS A 26 -11.55 -20.55 -21.56
CA LYS A 26 -12.53 -21.50 -22.11
C LYS A 26 -12.71 -21.32 -23.63
N ASP A 27 -12.45 -20.13 -24.16
CA ASP A 27 -12.41 -19.83 -25.59
C ASP A 27 -10.96 -19.91 -26.11
N PRO A 28 -10.64 -20.85 -27.02
CA PRO A 28 -9.30 -20.99 -27.59
C PRO A 28 -8.77 -19.73 -28.30
N SER A 29 -9.65 -18.85 -28.79
CA SER A 29 -9.26 -17.62 -29.48
C SER A 29 -8.77 -16.51 -28.54
N LEU A 30 -9.10 -16.61 -27.25
CA LEU A 30 -8.74 -15.65 -26.21
C LEU A 30 -7.72 -16.23 -25.21
N TYR A 31 -7.10 -17.36 -25.54
CA TYR A 31 -6.27 -18.11 -24.61
C TYR A 31 -4.99 -17.36 -24.22
N ILE A 32 -4.83 -17.14 -22.91
CA ILE A 32 -3.65 -16.56 -22.27
C ILE A 32 -3.08 -17.58 -21.27
N PRO A 33 -1.83 -18.05 -21.44
CA PRO A 33 -1.22 -19.05 -20.56
C PRO A 33 -0.75 -18.45 -19.22
N LEU A 34 -1.69 -18.00 -18.39
CA LEU A 34 -1.40 -17.45 -17.05
C LEU A 34 -0.78 -18.53 -16.15
N LYS A 35 0.38 -18.22 -15.55
CA LYS A 35 1.13 -19.14 -14.66
C LYS A 35 0.94 -18.87 -13.17
N GLY A 36 0.56 -17.65 -12.82
CA GLY A 36 0.39 -17.20 -11.45
C GLY A 36 0.36 -15.67 -11.38
N ILE A 37 0.15 -15.16 -10.18
CA ILE A 37 0.17 -13.73 -9.88
C ILE A 37 1.17 -13.46 -8.75
N LEU A 38 1.76 -12.27 -8.76
CA LEU A 38 2.63 -11.78 -7.70
C LEU A 38 2.06 -10.45 -7.23
N LEU A 39 1.82 -10.33 -5.91
CA LEU A 39 1.27 -9.13 -5.28
C LEU A 39 2.30 -8.60 -4.28
N GLY A 40 2.79 -7.38 -4.49
CA GLY A 40 3.66 -6.68 -3.56
C GLY A 40 2.88 -5.61 -2.81
N ASN A 41 2.91 -5.65 -1.48
CA ASN A 41 2.27 -4.67 -0.59
C ASN A 41 0.86 -4.24 -1.04
N ALA A 42 0.03 -5.22 -1.40
CA ALA A 42 -1.27 -4.99 -2.01
C ALA A 42 -2.40 -4.96 -0.97
N GLU A 43 -3.30 -3.98 -1.07
CA GLU A 43 -4.52 -3.95 -0.24
C GLU A 43 -5.46 -5.03 -0.74
N THR A 44 -5.78 -5.96 0.14
CA THR A 44 -6.58 -7.15 -0.17
C THR A 44 -7.89 -7.14 0.56
N SER A 45 -7.90 -6.60 1.78
CA SER A 45 -9.09 -6.49 2.59
C SER A 45 -8.96 -5.30 3.53
N THR A 46 -9.80 -4.30 3.32
CA THR A 46 -9.72 -3.02 4.00
C THR A 46 -9.75 -3.18 5.54
N SER A 47 -10.56 -4.08 6.09
CA SER A 47 -10.65 -4.37 7.54
C SER A 47 -9.35 -4.90 8.13
N GLU A 48 -8.78 -5.94 7.53
CA GLU A 48 -7.52 -6.56 7.93
C GLU A 48 -6.34 -5.61 7.69
N ASP A 49 -6.40 -4.84 6.60
CA ASP A 49 -5.36 -3.88 6.24
C ASP A 49 -5.29 -2.74 7.26
N TRP A 50 -6.43 -2.19 7.70
CA TRP A 50 -6.51 -1.20 8.78
C TRP A 50 -6.04 -1.75 10.12
N SER A 51 -6.57 -2.91 10.53
CA SER A 51 -6.23 -3.54 11.80
C SER A 51 -4.72 -3.83 11.86
N GLY A 52 -4.18 -4.40 10.77
CA GLY A 52 -2.77 -4.71 10.65
C GLY A 52 -1.88 -3.46 10.67
N MET A 53 -2.31 -2.36 10.06
CA MET A 53 -1.54 -1.11 10.10
C MET A 53 -1.48 -0.50 11.51
N VAL A 54 -2.59 -0.52 12.25
CA VAL A 54 -2.64 -0.02 13.64
C VAL A 54 -1.73 -0.85 14.54
N ASP A 55 -1.81 -2.17 14.45
CA ASP A 55 -0.93 -3.08 15.21
C ASP A 55 0.54 -2.97 14.77
N TYR A 56 0.79 -2.70 13.49
CA TYR A 56 2.14 -2.47 12.99
C TYR A 56 2.72 -1.19 13.57
N ALA A 57 1.96 -0.10 13.55
CA ALA A 57 2.36 1.18 14.15
C ALA A 57 2.64 1.03 15.65
N TRP A 58 1.83 0.25 16.36
CA TRP A 58 2.01 0.00 17.80
C TRP A 58 3.27 -0.85 18.08
N SER A 59 3.41 -2.00 17.40
CA SER A 59 4.55 -2.91 17.58
C SER A 59 5.90 -2.31 17.16
N HIS A 60 5.90 -1.22 16.39
CA HIS A 60 7.09 -0.49 15.97
C HIS A 60 7.29 0.84 16.72
N ALA A 61 6.57 1.05 17.83
CA ALA A 61 6.67 2.22 18.69
C ALA A 61 6.36 3.55 17.98
N VAL A 62 5.50 3.52 16.97
CA VAL A 62 5.02 4.70 16.27
C VAL A 62 3.79 5.31 16.96
N VAL A 63 3.01 4.50 17.67
CA VAL A 63 1.89 4.93 18.53
C VAL A 63 2.05 4.37 19.93
N SER A 64 1.54 5.08 20.94
CA SER A 64 1.58 4.65 22.34
C SER A 64 0.55 3.56 22.63
N ASP A 65 0.72 2.85 23.75
CA ASP A 65 -0.26 1.88 24.25
C ASP A 65 -1.64 2.53 24.49
N GLU A 66 -1.66 3.78 24.94
CA GLU A 66 -2.88 4.55 25.15
C GLU A 66 -3.60 4.82 23.83
N THR A 67 -2.87 5.30 22.81
CA THR A 67 -3.40 5.55 21.47
C THR A 67 -3.92 4.25 20.83
N HIS A 68 -3.12 3.18 20.89
CA HIS A 68 -3.53 1.85 20.37
C HIS A 68 -4.81 1.37 21.03
N LYS A 69 -4.90 1.45 22.37
CA LYS A 69 -6.08 1.06 23.13
C LYS A 69 -7.32 1.89 22.79
N ILE A 70 -7.18 3.19 22.59
CA ILE A 70 -8.31 4.04 22.18
C ILE A 70 -8.80 3.61 20.80
N ILE A 71 -7.90 3.39 19.85
CA ILE A 71 -8.25 2.95 18.48
C ILE A 71 -8.94 1.58 18.52
N THR A 72 -8.35 0.58 19.17
CA THR A 72 -8.92 -0.77 19.25
C THR A 72 -10.29 -0.82 19.91
N ASN A 73 -10.58 0.08 20.86
CA ASN A 73 -11.87 0.09 21.57
C ASN A 73 -12.95 0.91 20.87
N ASN A 74 -12.58 1.93 20.09
CA ASN A 74 -13.54 2.90 19.54
C ASN A 74 -13.68 2.85 18.01
N CYS A 75 -12.72 2.29 17.29
CA CYS A 75 -12.78 2.14 15.84
C CYS A 75 -13.37 0.79 15.45
N ASP A 76 -14.23 0.75 14.43
CA ASP A 76 -14.77 -0.49 13.86
C ASP A 76 -14.29 -0.70 12.42
N PHE A 77 -13.19 -1.44 12.26
CA PHE A 77 -12.60 -1.67 10.94
C PHE A 77 -13.46 -2.53 10.00
N ASN A 78 -14.53 -3.16 10.48
CA ASN A 78 -15.47 -3.91 9.63
C ASN A 78 -16.62 -3.02 9.10
N SER A 79 -16.76 -1.81 9.61
CA SER A 79 -17.76 -0.84 9.16
C SER A 79 -17.39 -0.24 7.80
N ASN A 80 -18.39 0.21 7.06
CA ASN A 80 -18.18 1.05 5.86
C ASN A 80 -17.54 2.40 6.19
N ASP A 81 -17.68 2.85 7.45
CA ASP A 81 -17.00 4.02 7.99
C ASP A 81 -16.28 3.64 9.30
N PRO A 82 -15.03 3.15 9.20
CA PRO A 82 -14.25 2.75 10.36
C PRO A 82 -13.94 3.84 11.37
N TRP A 83 -14.05 5.11 10.94
CA TRP A 83 -13.66 6.29 11.70
C TRP A 83 -14.85 7.08 12.23
N SER A 84 -16.08 6.58 12.03
CA SER A 84 -17.34 7.25 12.40
C SER A 84 -17.44 7.66 13.87
N ASN A 85 -16.66 7.07 14.77
CA ASN A 85 -16.60 7.44 16.17
C ASN A 85 -15.67 8.65 16.38
N ASP A 86 -16.16 9.71 17.04
CA ASP A 86 -15.39 10.94 17.28
C ASP A 86 -14.06 10.68 17.98
N ALA A 87 -14.03 9.83 19.02
CA ALA A 87 -12.80 9.51 19.74
C ALA A 87 -11.80 8.73 18.86
N CYS A 88 -12.31 7.87 17.97
CA CYS A 88 -11.49 7.19 16.97
C CYS A 88 -10.91 8.18 15.94
N SER A 89 -11.76 9.03 15.35
CA SER A 89 -11.38 10.03 14.37
C SER A 89 -10.33 11.01 14.91
N ASP A 90 -10.58 11.59 16.09
CA ASP A 90 -9.69 12.54 16.74
C ASP A 90 -8.31 11.92 17.05
N THR A 91 -8.33 10.68 17.54
CA THR A 91 -7.10 9.94 17.86
C THR A 91 -6.29 9.67 16.60
N VAL A 92 -6.94 9.25 15.51
CA VAL A 92 -6.27 8.92 14.25
C VAL A 92 -5.74 10.16 13.55
N ALA A 93 -6.48 11.27 13.60
CA ALA A 93 -6.04 12.56 13.09
C ALA A 93 -4.79 13.09 13.83
N SER A 94 -4.62 12.74 15.11
CA SER A 94 -3.44 13.13 15.89
C SER A 94 -2.15 12.40 15.48
N ILE A 95 -2.26 11.32 14.70
CA ILE A 95 -1.13 10.49 14.32
C ILE A 95 -0.64 10.90 12.92
N PRO A 96 0.57 11.46 12.77
CA PRO A 96 1.04 12.02 11.49
C PRO A 96 1.00 11.05 10.31
N GLN A 97 1.28 9.77 10.54
CA GLN A 97 1.23 8.76 9.47
C GLN A 97 -0.19 8.38 9.03
N PHE A 98 -1.20 8.54 9.89
CA PHE A 98 -2.62 8.33 9.55
C PHE A 98 -3.34 9.63 9.19
N ALA A 99 -2.78 10.79 9.55
CA ALA A 99 -3.33 12.10 9.17
C ALA A 99 -3.39 12.27 7.65
N SER A 100 -2.44 11.70 6.92
CA SER A 100 -2.46 11.71 5.45
C SER A 100 -3.60 10.85 4.87
N VAL A 101 -4.00 9.81 5.59
CA VAL A 101 -5.09 8.91 5.25
C VAL A 101 -6.45 9.56 5.49
N THR A 102 -6.62 10.30 6.59
CA THR A 102 -7.86 11.03 6.90
C THR A 102 -8.05 12.24 5.99
N LEU A 103 -6.97 12.95 5.66
CA LEU A 103 -6.99 14.04 4.67
C LEU A 103 -7.37 13.56 3.25
N ALA A 104 -7.07 12.31 2.88
CA ALA A 104 -7.47 11.74 1.59
C ALA A 104 -8.98 11.47 1.49
N LEU A 105 -9.69 11.33 2.62
CA LEU A 105 -11.14 11.15 2.64
C LEU A 105 -11.90 12.50 2.64
N ASN A 106 -11.25 13.58 3.10
CA ASN A 106 -11.77 14.94 3.03
C ASN A 106 -11.23 15.66 1.79
N TRP A 107 -11.90 15.46 0.65
CA TRP A 107 -11.58 16.05 -0.66
C TRP A 107 -11.67 17.60 -0.72
N ASN A 108 -11.69 18.31 0.41
CA ASN A 108 -11.85 19.76 0.49
C ASN A 108 -10.76 20.51 1.28
N ASP A 109 -9.78 19.84 1.88
CA ASP A 109 -8.74 20.54 2.64
C ASP A 109 -7.43 20.68 1.85
N ASN A 110 -7.01 21.94 1.67
CA ASN A 110 -5.72 22.29 1.11
C ASN A 110 -4.59 21.57 1.88
N PRO A 111 -3.55 21.06 1.20
CA PRO A 111 -2.48 20.32 1.87
C PRO A 111 -1.73 21.27 2.80
N THR A 112 -2.00 21.18 4.09
CA THR A 112 -1.18 21.82 5.11
C THR A 112 0.12 21.04 5.19
N GLN A 113 1.22 21.67 4.78
CA GLN A 113 2.54 21.10 4.96
C GLN A 113 2.84 20.98 6.45
N VAL A 114 2.80 19.75 6.97
CA VAL A 114 3.20 19.45 8.34
C VAL A 114 4.73 19.59 8.42
N MET A 115 5.22 20.77 8.77
CA MET A 115 6.62 20.95 9.15
C MET A 115 6.85 20.31 10.53
N MET A 116 7.54 19.17 10.58
CA MET A 116 8.06 18.61 11.83
C MET A 116 9.07 19.58 12.47
N LYS A 117 8.74 20.10 13.64
CA LYS A 117 9.66 20.90 14.47
C LYS A 117 10.73 19.96 15.06
N GLN A 118 11.97 20.09 14.63
CA GLN A 118 13.11 19.32 15.15
C GLN A 118 13.39 19.68 16.62
N SER A 119 12.99 18.83 17.55
CA SER A 119 13.23 19.00 19.00
C SER A 119 14.04 17.85 19.63
N SER A 120 14.43 16.83 18.87
CA SER A 120 15.05 15.61 19.40
C SER A 120 16.53 15.47 18.98
N LYS A 121 17.42 15.23 19.96
CA LYS A 121 18.83 14.84 19.76
C LYS A 121 19.01 13.36 19.37
N MET A 122 17.94 12.56 19.24
CA MET A 122 18.05 11.24 18.63
C MET A 122 18.14 11.38 17.13
N MET A 123 19.09 10.67 16.50
CA MET A 123 19.08 10.47 15.06
C MET A 123 17.70 9.92 14.68
N PRO A 124 16.92 10.63 13.84
CA PRO A 124 15.69 10.05 13.32
C PRO A 124 16.12 8.82 12.52
N ARG A 125 15.69 7.64 12.96
CA ARG A 125 15.57 6.56 11.98
C ARG A 125 14.57 7.09 10.98
N ILE A 126 15.03 7.31 9.75
CA ILE A 126 14.15 7.44 8.60
C ILE A 126 13.48 6.06 8.50
N MET A 127 12.43 5.86 9.31
CA MET A 127 11.35 4.94 8.99
C MET A 127 10.93 5.32 7.58
N GLY A 128 10.67 4.33 6.72
CA GLY A 128 10.30 4.52 5.31
C GLY A 128 9.02 5.35 5.17
N GLY A 129 9.15 6.63 5.46
CA GLY A 129 8.22 7.67 5.10
C GLY A 129 8.32 7.82 3.61
N PHE A 130 7.18 8.15 3.03
CA PHE A 130 7.03 8.81 1.73
C PHE A 130 8.36 9.39 1.25
N ASP A 131 8.83 8.97 0.09
CA ASP A 131 9.95 9.60 -0.58
C ASP A 131 9.42 10.83 -1.33
N PRO A 132 9.45 12.04 -0.73
CA PRO A 132 9.00 13.25 -1.41
C PRO A 132 9.87 13.62 -2.62
N CYS A 133 10.91 12.85 -2.95
CA CYS A 133 11.89 13.22 -3.97
C CYS A 133 11.67 12.59 -5.35
N LEU A 134 10.79 11.58 -5.51
CA LEU A 134 10.54 10.95 -6.82
C LEU A 134 9.37 11.55 -7.61
N ASP A 135 8.34 12.06 -6.94
CA ASP A 135 7.13 12.57 -7.62
C ASP A 135 7.43 13.77 -8.53
N ASP A 136 8.23 14.73 -8.06
CA ASP A 136 8.63 15.90 -8.83
C ASP A 136 9.57 15.56 -9.98
N TYR A 137 10.47 14.59 -9.75
CA TYR A 137 11.36 14.08 -10.79
C TYR A 137 10.56 13.39 -11.89
N ALA A 138 9.69 12.44 -11.54
CA ALA A 138 8.85 11.71 -12.47
C ALA A 138 7.94 12.65 -13.25
N LYS A 139 7.27 13.59 -12.56
CA LYS A 139 6.43 14.61 -13.20
C LYS A 139 7.23 15.45 -14.19
N THR A 140 8.39 15.95 -13.80
CA THR A 140 9.26 16.72 -14.71
C THR A 140 9.70 15.90 -15.91
N PHE A 141 10.12 14.65 -15.69
CA PHE A 141 10.60 13.75 -16.72
C PHE A 141 9.52 13.42 -17.76
N TYR A 142 8.33 12.98 -17.33
CA TYR A 142 7.24 12.60 -18.23
C TYR A 142 6.59 13.78 -18.97
N ASN A 143 6.78 15.01 -18.48
CA ASN A 143 6.33 16.22 -19.18
C ASN A 143 7.32 16.75 -20.22
N ARG A 144 8.48 16.12 -20.41
CA ARG A 144 9.41 16.51 -21.47
C ARG A 144 8.84 16.16 -22.85
N LEU A 145 9.07 17.05 -23.82
CA LEU A 145 8.62 16.90 -25.21
C LEU A 145 9.16 15.64 -25.90
N ASP A 146 10.44 15.36 -25.70
CA ASP A 146 11.11 14.19 -26.27
C ASP A 146 10.56 12.88 -25.68
N VAL A 147 10.31 12.85 -24.38
CA VAL A 147 9.69 11.71 -23.68
C VAL A 147 8.25 11.49 -24.16
N GLN A 148 7.42 12.53 -24.24
CA GLN A 148 6.04 12.37 -24.72
C GLN A 148 5.96 11.94 -26.19
N LYS A 149 6.89 12.41 -27.02
CA LYS A 149 6.98 11.97 -28.41
C LYS A 149 7.41 10.51 -28.51
N ALA A 150 8.39 10.08 -27.70
CA ALA A 150 8.85 8.69 -27.65
C ALA A 150 7.78 7.73 -27.11
N LEU A 151 6.95 8.17 -26.17
CA LEU A 151 5.82 7.41 -25.63
C LEU A 151 4.54 7.51 -26.49
N HIS A 152 4.60 8.20 -27.63
CA HIS A 152 3.44 8.42 -28.52
C HIS A 152 2.23 9.07 -27.82
N VAL A 153 2.49 9.89 -26.80
CA VAL A 153 1.46 10.64 -26.04
C VAL A 153 1.03 11.89 -26.80
N SER A 154 1.97 12.51 -27.51
CA SER A 154 1.73 13.65 -28.39
C SER A 154 2.61 13.59 -29.62
N ASP A 155 2.22 14.31 -30.67
CA ASP A 155 2.98 14.40 -31.92
C ASP A 155 4.25 15.28 -31.78
N GLY A 156 4.65 15.64 -30.56
CA GLY A 156 5.78 16.52 -30.28
C GLY A 156 5.51 18.01 -30.54
N ILE A 157 4.24 18.39 -30.73
CA ILE A 157 3.81 19.79 -30.96
C ILE A 157 2.90 20.29 -29.82
N LYS A 158 2.03 19.43 -29.29
CA LYS A 158 1.09 19.75 -28.20
C LYS A 158 1.40 18.90 -26.98
N LEU A 159 2.05 19.49 -25.98
CA LEU A 159 2.29 18.83 -24.70
C LEU A 159 0.98 18.51 -23.99
N ARG A 160 0.91 17.30 -23.42
CA ARG A 160 -0.14 16.92 -22.47
C ARG A 160 0.43 17.14 -21.06
N ASN A 161 -0.22 17.96 -20.25
CA ASN A 161 0.22 18.15 -18.87
C ASN A 161 -0.13 16.89 -18.07
N TRP A 162 0.88 16.11 -17.71
CA TRP A 162 0.72 14.94 -16.86
C TRP A 162 0.99 15.33 -15.42
N SER A 163 0.07 14.98 -14.54
CA SER A 163 0.26 15.08 -13.09
C SER A 163 0.41 13.69 -12.52
N ILE A 164 1.14 13.57 -11.42
CA ILE A 164 1.06 12.37 -10.59
C ILE A 164 -0.41 12.22 -10.15
N CYS A 165 -0.97 11.04 -10.37
CA CYS A 165 -2.28 10.68 -9.84
C CYS A 165 -2.12 10.43 -8.34
N ASN A 166 -2.02 11.52 -7.56
CA ASN A 166 -1.99 11.45 -6.10
C ASN A 166 -3.42 11.17 -5.60
N GLY A 167 -3.76 9.87 -5.63
CA GLY A 167 -4.98 9.36 -5.03
C GLY A 167 -4.82 8.88 -3.61
N ASP A 168 -3.62 8.44 -3.18
CA ASP A 168 -3.47 7.80 -1.87
C ASP A 168 -2.05 7.99 -1.29
N THR A 169 -1.98 8.45 -0.05
CA THR A 169 -0.80 8.34 0.79
C THR A 169 -0.69 6.90 1.28
N ASP A 170 0.02 6.10 0.49
CA ASP A 170 0.15 4.65 0.65
C ASP A 170 1.17 4.29 1.74
N GLY A 171 0.65 4.11 2.96
CA GLY A 171 1.31 3.39 4.05
C GLY A 171 0.45 2.25 4.61
N ARG A 172 -0.63 1.87 3.91
CA ARG A 172 -1.72 1.04 4.48
C ARG A 172 -1.40 -0.45 4.53
N VAL A 173 -0.47 -0.93 3.72
CA VAL A 173 -0.23 -2.38 3.55
C VAL A 173 1.06 -2.83 4.22
N SER A 174 0.96 -3.03 5.53
CA SER A 174 2.05 -3.58 6.33
C SER A 174 2.18 -5.10 6.17
N VAL A 175 3.30 -5.67 6.64
CA VAL A 175 3.45 -7.13 6.73
C VAL A 175 2.38 -7.76 7.63
N LEU A 176 1.91 -7.06 8.67
CA LEU A 176 0.85 -7.57 9.56
C LEU A 176 -0.51 -7.59 8.86
N SER A 177 -0.80 -6.55 8.08
CA SER A 177 -1.99 -6.45 7.23
C SER A 177 -2.17 -7.69 6.36
N THR A 178 -1.15 -8.04 5.55
CA THR A 178 -1.19 -9.25 4.73
C THR A 178 -1.30 -10.54 5.55
N ARG A 179 -0.69 -10.60 6.75
CA ARG A 179 -0.81 -11.80 7.61
C ARG A 179 -2.21 -11.98 8.16
N TYR A 180 -2.93 -10.90 8.45
CA TYR A 180 -4.34 -10.97 8.87
C TYR A 180 -5.22 -11.45 7.73
N SER A 181 -5.06 -10.91 6.52
CA SER A 181 -5.76 -11.42 5.33
C SER A 181 -5.50 -12.90 5.08
N LEU A 182 -4.23 -13.35 5.18
CA LEU A 182 -3.88 -14.77 5.02
C LEU A 182 -4.50 -15.66 6.10
N ASN A 183 -4.63 -15.16 7.32
CA ASN A 183 -5.28 -15.88 8.41
C ASN A 183 -6.79 -16.02 8.15
N ALA A 184 -7.43 -14.96 7.66
CA ALA A 184 -8.85 -14.96 7.29
C ALA A 184 -9.16 -15.94 6.15
N LEU A 185 -8.24 -16.12 5.19
CA LEU A 185 -8.39 -17.11 4.12
C LEU A 185 -8.38 -18.57 4.60
N GLY A 186 -7.87 -18.85 5.81
CA GLY A 186 -7.89 -20.19 6.41
C GLY A 186 -7.13 -21.26 5.62
N LEU A 187 -6.17 -20.87 4.76
CA LEU A 187 -5.46 -21.82 3.90
C LEU A 187 -4.56 -22.75 4.73
N PRO A 188 -4.48 -24.06 4.42
CA PRO A 188 -3.56 -24.96 5.08
C PRO A 188 -2.10 -24.55 4.85
N ILE A 189 -1.31 -24.52 5.92
CA ILE A 189 0.14 -24.28 5.85
C ILE A 189 0.80 -25.55 5.32
N THR A 190 1.43 -25.46 4.14
CA THR A 190 2.15 -26.58 3.53
C THR A 190 3.61 -26.61 3.96
N LYS A 191 4.23 -25.44 4.14
CA LYS A 191 5.56 -25.34 4.75
C LYS A 191 5.67 -24.16 5.71
N SER A 192 6.14 -24.46 6.92
CA SER A 192 6.32 -23.47 7.99
C SER A 192 7.29 -22.35 7.61
N ARG A 193 7.08 -21.19 8.25
CA ARG A 193 7.86 -19.97 8.03
C ARG A 193 9.35 -20.21 8.22
N ARG A 194 10.16 -19.84 7.22
CA ARG A 194 11.62 -19.98 7.27
C ARG A 194 12.33 -18.84 6.53
N PRO A 195 13.59 -18.52 6.88
CA PRO A 195 14.33 -17.48 6.19
C PRO A 195 14.71 -17.92 4.77
N TRP A 196 14.82 -16.95 3.86
CA TRP A 196 15.48 -17.12 2.57
C TRP A 196 16.74 -16.24 2.51
N HIS A 197 17.71 -16.70 1.73
CA HIS A 197 19.05 -16.10 1.72
C HIS A 197 19.44 -15.64 0.31
N HIS A 198 20.13 -14.50 0.24
CA HIS A 198 20.85 -14.04 -0.93
C HIS A 198 22.28 -13.70 -0.50
N GLU A 199 23.28 -14.19 -1.23
CA GLU A 199 24.70 -13.90 -0.96
C GLU A 199 25.11 -14.06 0.52
N LYS A 200 24.64 -15.14 1.17
CA LYS A 200 24.89 -15.47 2.60
C LYS A 200 24.23 -14.52 3.61
N GLN A 201 23.39 -13.59 3.18
CA GLN A 201 22.58 -12.74 4.04
C GLN A 201 21.13 -13.22 4.06
N VAL A 202 20.46 -13.05 5.22
CA VAL A 202 19.01 -13.28 5.30
C VAL A 202 18.31 -12.11 4.62
N SER A 203 17.72 -12.38 3.48
CA SER A 203 16.99 -11.38 2.69
C SER A 203 15.52 -11.31 3.08
N GLY A 204 15.04 -12.23 3.91
CA GLY A 204 13.73 -12.14 4.55
C GLY A 204 13.18 -13.52 4.93
N TRP A 205 11.87 -13.63 5.02
CA TRP A 205 11.16 -14.86 5.42
C TRP A 205 10.05 -15.20 4.46
N TYR A 206 9.77 -16.48 4.29
CA TYR A 206 8.62 -16.94 3.52
C TYR A 206 7.89 -18.10 4.20
N GLN A 207 6.61 -18.24 3.87
CA GLN A 207 5.72 -19.30 4.33
C GLN A 207 4.86 -19.77 3.16
N GLU A 208 4.71 -21.09 3.04
CA GLU A 208 3.92 -21.69 1.96
C GLU A 208 2.59 -22.21 2.51
N TYR A 209 1.54 -21.89 1.78
CA TYR A 209 0.17 -22.34 1.97
C TYR A 209 -0.25 -23.19 0.77
N ALA A 210 -1.41 -23.85 0.83
CA ALA A 210 -1.97 -24.54 -0.32
C ALA A 210 -2.28 -23.53 -1.45
N GLY A 211 -1.49 -23.56 -2.53
CA GLY A 211 -1.67 -22.69 -3.70
C GLY A 211 -1.15 -21.26 -3.56
N LEU A 212 -0.53 -20.89 -2.44
CA LEU A 212 -0.06 -19.52 -2.17
C LEU A 212 1.28 -19.52 -1.44
N THR A 213 2.17 -18.59 -1.79
CA THR A 213 3.40 -18.33 -1.03
C THR A 213 3.41 -16.89 -0.55
N PHE A 214 3.63 -16.70 0.75
CA PHE A 214 3.84 -15.39 1.34
C PHE A 214 5.32 -15.18 1.61
N ALA A 215 5.88 -14.07 1.14
CA ALA A 215 7.28 -13.72 1.34
C ALA A 215 7.42 -12.29 1.85
N THR A 216 8.48 -12.05 2.63
CA THR A 216 8.89 -10.76 3.16
C THR A 216 10.31 -10.48 2.73
N PHE A 217 10.61 -9.21 2.47
CA PHE A 217 11.94 -8.71 2.11
C PHE A 217 12.44 -7.85 3.26
N ARG A 218 13.58 -8.23 3.84
CA ARG A 218 14.14 -7.57 5.02
C ARG A 218 14.70 -6.22 4.62
N GLY A 219 14.22 -5.17 5.29
CA GLY A 219 14.69 -3.80 5.07
C GLY A 219 14.02 -3.10 3.89
N ASP A 220 13.03 -3.75 3.27
CA ASP A 220 12.26 -3.18 2.16
C ASP A 220 10.98 -2.49 2.65
N GLY A 221 10.55 -1.47 1.93
CA GLY A 221 9.36 -0.66 2.21
C GLY A 221 8.37 -0.67 1.04
N HIS A 222 7.33 0.16 1.11
CA HIS A 222 6.42 0.32 -0.02
C HIS A 222 7.14 1.09 -1.15
N ALA A 223 7.17 0.52 -2.35
CA ALA A 223 7.65 1.18 -3.56
C ALA A 223 6.45 1.78 -4.31
N LYS A 224 6.45 3.10 -4.53
CA LYS A 224 5.52 3.78 -5.45
C LYS A 224 6.11 3.85 -6.84
#